data_AF-A0A1Q9V1B7-F1
#
_entry.id   AF-A0A1Q9V1B7-F1
#
_cell.length_a   1.000
_cell.length_b   1.000
_cell.length_c   1.000
_cell.angle_alpha   90.00
_cell.angle_beta   90.00
_cell.angle_gamma   90.00
#
_symmetry.space_group_name_H-M   'P 1'
#
loop_
_entity.id
_entity.type
_entity.pdbx_description
1 polymer ?
#
loop_
_entity_poly.entity_id
_entity_poly.type
_entity_poly.pdbx_seq_one_letter_code
_entity_poly.pdbx_strand_id
1 'polypeptide(L)' 'MGEDIARAMAHHPPERAAEEIATHIRKFWDPRMRASIVGRMERGESMDELLRAGVALYRQGEIDRGEVAKPSGG' A
#
# COMPACT_ATOMS: atom_id res chain seq x y z
N MET A 1 4.72 10.05 -6.86
CA MET A 1 5.34 8.72 -7.12
C MET A 1 4.24 7.67 -7.01
N GLY A 2 4.09 6.79 -8.00
CA GLY A 2 3.08 5.71 -7.97
C GLY A 2 1.81 5.95 -8.80
N GLU A 3 1.64 7.11 -9.44
CA GLU A 3 0.45 7.37 -10.28
C GLU A 3 0.41 6.42 -11.50
N ASP A 4 1.58 6.06 -12.03
CA ASP A 4 1.72 5.16 -13.17
C ASP A 4 1.20 3.73 -12.87
N ILE A 5 1.38 3.25 -11.64
CA ILE A 5 0.85 1.93 -11.27
C ILE A 5 -0.68 1.96 -11.14
N ALA A 6 -1.25 3.03 -10.59
CA ALA A 6 -2.70 3.19 -10.52
C ALA A 6 -3.30 3.20 -11.93
N ARG A 7 -2.68 3.94 -12.86
CA ARG A 7 -3.08 3.95 -14.27
C ARG A 7 -2.98 2.56 -14.92
N ALA A 8 -1.92 1.80 -14.62
CA ALA A 8 -1.77 0.45 -15.14
C ALA A 8 -2.88 -0.50 -14.64
N MET A 9 -3.38 -0.30 -13.43
CA MET A 9 -4.40 -1.15 -12.80
C MET A 9 -5.84 -0.65 -12.99
N ALA A 10 -6.04 0.52 -13.60
CA ALA A 10 -7.36 1.15 -13.78
C ALA A 10 -8.36 0.33 -14.64
N HIS A 11 -7.89 -0.72 -15.33
CA HIS A 11 -8.74 -1.64 -16.09
C HIS A 11 -9.34 -2.76 -15.23
N HIS A 12 -8.90 -2.90 -13.97
CA HIS A 12 -9.46 -3.83 -13.00
C HIS A 12 -10.57 -3.17 -12.16
N PRO A 13 -11.47 -3.98 -11.55
CA PRO A 13 -12.35 -3.49 -10.50
C PRO A 13 -11.56 -2.80 -9.36
N PRO A 14 -12.11 -1.75 -8.73
CA PRO A 14 -11.38 -0.94 -7.74
C PRO A 14 -10.76 -1.75 -6.60
N GLU A 15 -11.50 -2.74 -6.06
CA GLU A 15 -11.00 -3.57 -4.96
C GLU A 15 -9.78 -4.39 -5.41
N ARG A 16 -9.88 -5.03 -6.57
CA ARG A 16 -8.79 -5.83 -7.15
C ARG A 16 -7.59 -4.96 -7.53
N ALA A 17 -7.83 -3.78 -8.08
CA ALA A 17 -6.77 -2.83 -8.40
C ALA A 17 -5.98 -2.43 -7.14
N ALA A 18 -6.69 -2.15 -6.04
CA ALA A 18 -6.06 -1.80 -4.77
C ALA A 18 -5.20 -2.95 -4.21
N GLU A 19 -5.68 -4.19 -4.27
CA GLU A 19 -4.93 -5.38 -3.85
C GLU A 19 -3.64 -5.61 -4.67
N GLU A 20 -3.74 -5.45 -6.00
CA GLU A 20 -2.59 -5.57 -6.92
C GLU A 20 -1.57 -4.45 -6.66
N ILE A 21 -2.02 -3.21 -6.44
CA ILE A 21 -1.15 -2.08 -6.07
C ILE A 21 -0.43 -2.38 -4.75
N ALA A 22 -1.15 -2.83 -3.72
CA ALA A 22 -0.55 -3.17 -2.43
C ALA A 22 0.51 -4.27 -2.56
N THR A 23 0.20 -5.31 -3.34
CA THR A 23 1.12 -6.41 -3.64
C THR A 23 2.35 -5.93 -4.39
N HIS A 24 2.20 -5.04 -5.37
CA HIS A 24 3.30 -4.51 -6.13
C HIS A 24 4.22 -3.63 -5.28
N ILE A 25 3.66 -2.73 -4.47
CA ILE A 25 4.43 -1.91 -3.52
C ILE A 25 5.26 -2.81 -2.61
N ARG A 26 4.66 -3.87 -2.07
CA ARG A 26 5.37 -4.82 -1.20
C ARG A 26 6.50 -5.57 -1.92
N LYS A 27 6.27 -6.01 -3.16
CA LYS A 27 7.21 -6.89 -3.89
C LYS A 27 8.36 -6.12 -4.54
N PHE A 28 8.07 -4.95 -5.11
CA PHE A 28 8.99 -4.28 -6.03
C PHE A 28 9.55 -2.97 -5.51
N TRP A 29 8.95 -2.35 -4.51
CA TRP A 29 9.45 -1.07 -4.00
C TRP A 29 10.42 -1.28 -2.86
N ASP A 30 11.46 -0.46 -2.78
CA ASP A 30 12.39 -0.47 -1.66
C ASP A 30 11.78 0.16 -0.40
N PRO A 31 12.30 -0.16 0.81
CA PRO A 31 11.78 0.36 2.07
C PRO A 31 11.61 1.89 2.11
N ARG A 32 12.55 2.64 1.51
CA ARG A 32 12.49 4.11 1.43
C ARG A 32 11.30 4.61 0.60
N MET A 33 10.99 3.95 -0.51
CA MET A 33 9.85 4.29 -1.36
C MET A 33 8.52 4.01 -0.64
N ARG A 34 8.44 2.88 0.07
CA ARG A 34 7.27 2.50 0.88
C ARG A 34 7.01 3.54 1.98
N ALA A 35 8.05 3.93 2.72
CA ALA A 35 7.94 4.96 3.75
C ALA A 35 7.51 6.31 3.16
N SER A 36 8.05 6.69 2.00
CA SER A 36 7.70 7.94 1.32
C SER A 36 6.23 8.01 0.93
N ILE A 37 5.68 6.94 0.32
CA ILE A 37 4.28 6.94 -0.14
C ILE A 37 3.28 6.85 1.01
N VAL A 38 3.61 6.08 2.05
CA VAL A 38 2.80 6.04 3.28
C VAL A 38 2.79 7.43 3.94
N GLY A 39 3.95 8.07 4.07
CA GLY A 39 4.03 9.42 4.63
C GLY A 39 3.25 10.46 3.81
N ARG A 40 3.25 10.36 2.47
CA ARG A 40 2.44 11.21 1.58
C ARG A 40 0.95 11.04 1.87
N MET A 41 0.48 9.79 1.98
CA MET A 41 -0.91 9.47 2.31
C MET A 41 -1.30 10.01 3.70
N GLU A 42 -0.44 9.83 4.71
CA GLU A 42 -0.68 10.28 6.10
C GLU A 42 -0.72 11.82 6.22
N ARG A 43 0.09 12.54 5.43
CA ARG A 43 0.03 14.01 5.34
C ARG A 43 -1.20 14.54 4.60
N GLY A 44 -2.04 13.66 4.05
CA GLY A 44 -3.22 14.05 3.29
C GLY A 44 -2.89 14.70 1.95
N GLU A 45 -1.69 14.48 1.40
CA GLU A 45 -1.35 15.00 0.09
C GLU A 45 -2.29 14.42 -0.99
N SER A 46 -2.54 15.23 -2.02
CA SER A 46 -3.33 14.79 -3.18
C SER A 46 -2.69 13.56 -3.82
N MET A 47 -3.49 12.55 -4.13
CA MET A 47 -3.08 11.25 -4.65
C MET A 47 -4.30 10.61 -5.31
N ASP A 48 -4.10 9.89 -6.40
CA ASP A 48 -5.11 9.05 -7.03
C ASP A 48 -5.82 8.12 -6.02
N GLU A 49 -7.13 7.91 -6.19
CA GLU A 49 -7.97 7.15 -5.26
C GLU A 49 -7.60 5.66 -5.21
N LEU A 50 -7.29 5.04 -6.35
CA LEU A 50 -6.83 3.65 -6.40
C LEU A 50 -5.46 3.51 -5.74
N LEU A 51 -4.56 4.48 -5.98
CA LEU A 51 -3.27 4.49 -5.31
C LEU A 51 -3.42 4.61 -3.80
N ARG A 52 -4.29 5.51 -3.33
CA ARG A 52 -4.58 5.68 -1.90
C ARG A 52 -5.13 4.38 -1.29
N ALA A 53 -6.10 3.74 -1.95
CA ALA A 53 -6.67 2.48 -1.50
C ALA A 53 -5.60 1.37 -1.40
N GLY A 54 -4.73 1.23 -2.42
CA GLY A 54 -3.64 0.25 -2.40
C GLY A 54 -2.59 0.52 -1.33
N VAL A 55 -2.23 1.79 -1.08
CA VAL A 55 -1.30 2.16 0.01
C VAL A 55 -1.91 1.87 1.38
N ALA A 56 -3.22 2.12 1.56
CA ALA A 56 -3.93 1.79 2.80
C ALA A 56 -3.93 0.28 3.08
N LEU A 57 -4.23 -0.55 2.06
CA LEU A 57 -4.19 -2.01 2.16
C LEU A 57 -2.77 -2.53 2.46
N TYR A 58 -1.75 -1.98 1.80
CA TYR A 58 -0.36 -2.33 2.09
C TYR A 58 -0.02 -2.07 3.56
N ARG A 59 -0.36 -0.88 4.07
CA ARG A 59 -0.10 -0.49 5.46
C ARG A 59 -0.83 -1.40 6.45
N GLN A 60 -2.10 -1.70 6.21
CA GLN A 60 -2.88 -2.63 7.04
C GLN A 60 -2.19 -3.99 7.12
N GLY A 61 -1.80 -4.57 5.97
CA GLY A 61 -1.14 -5.87 5.95
C GLY A 61 0.24 -5.90 6.63
N GLU A 62 0.97 -4.79 6.67
CA GLU A 62 2.23 -4.69 7.45
C GLU A 62 1.94 -4.58 8.96
N ILE A 63 0.89 -3.86 9.35
CA ILE A 63 0.46 -3.75 10.76
C ILE A 63 0.02 -5.13 11.27
N ASP A 64 -0.82 -5.84 10.50
CA ASP A 64 -1.30 -7.17 10.88
C ASP A 64 -0.15 -8.16 11.05
N ARG A 65 0.85 -8.13 10.15
CA ARG A 65 2.08 -8.93 10.28
C ARG A 65 2.89 -8.57 11.53
N GLY A 66 3.01 -7.28 11.84
CA GLY A 66 3.69 -6.80 13.04
C GLY A 66 2.96 -7.18 14.33
N GLU A 67 1.64 -7.26 14.31
CA GLU A 67 0.81 -7.70 15.44
C GLU A 67 0.94 -9.20 15.71
N VAL A 68 0.95 -10.03 14.66
CA VAL A 68 1.15 -11.48 14.79
C VAL A 68 2.54 -11.83 15.34
N ALA A 69 3.54 -10.95 15.18
CA ALA A 69 4.90 -11.16 15.70
C ALA A 69 5.06 -10.90 17.22
N LYS A 70 3.99 -10.55 17.95
CA LYS A 70 3.99 -10.46 19.42
C LYS A 70 4.07 -11.88 20.00
N PRO A 71 4.99 -12.19 20.94
CA PRO A 71 5.22 -13.56 21.37
C PRO A 71 4.01 -14.08 22.16
N SER A 72 3.33 -15.08 21.61
CA SER A 72 2.57 -16.04 22.42
C SER A 72 3.58 -16.77 23.31
N GLY A 73 3.86 -16.17 24.47
CA GLY A 73 4.71 -16.72 25.51
C GLY A 73 4.07 -16.44 26.87
N GLY A 74 3.39 -17.44 27.40
CA GLY A 74 2.83 -17.51 28.75
C GLY A 74 2.56 -18.96 29.07
#